data_AF-A0A1G7LM94-F1
#
_entry.id   AF-A0A1G7LM94-F1
#
_cell.length_a   1.000
_cell.length_b   1.000
_cell.length_c   1.000
_cell.angle_alpha   90.00
_cell.angle_beta   90.00
_cell.angle_gamma   90.00
#
_symmetry.space_group_name_H-M   'P 1'
#
loop_
_entity.id
_entity.type
_entity.pdbx_description
1 polymer ?
#
loop_
_entity_poly.entity_id
_entity_poly.type
_entity_poly.pdbx_seq_one_letter_code
_entity_poly.pdbx_strand_id
1 'polypeptide(L)'
;MKDKIGALEARKTELVDLLANEEEPPPLLRPNMAEIYHQRVATLYEGLQSEGERAEAAEVCRKLVDQVTLVPDGEELAIVLRGDLAAILRFAASKKNPDFLS
;
A
#
# COMPACT_ATOMS: atom_id res chain seq x y z
N MET A 1 5.28 39.28 -31.91
CA MET A 1 5.54 37.82 -31.75
C MET A 1 6.59 37.56 -30.67
N LYS A 2 7.72 38.30 -30.68
CA LYS A 2 8.79 38.24 -29.67
C LYS A 2 8.30 38.50 -28.23
N ASP A 3 7.40 39.47 -28.04
CA ASP A 3 6.89 39.85 -26.71
C ASP A 3 5.98 38.78 -26.09
N LYS A 4 5.21 38.06 -26.91
CA LYS A 4 4.36 36.95 -26.46
C LYS A 4 5.18 35.76 -25.98
N ILE A 5 6.32 35.50 -26.65
CA ILE A 5 7.23 34.42 -26.27
C ILE A 5 7.90 34.75 -24.94
N GLY A 6 8.40 35.98 -24.76
CA GLY A 6 8.99 36.41 -23.49
C GLY A 6 8.01 36.39 -22.32
N ALA A 7 6.74 36.77 -22.56
CA ALA A 7 5.70 36.69 -21.53
C ALA A 7 5.39 35.25 -21.09
N LEU A 8 5.40 34.30 -22.02
CA LEU A 8 5.17 32.88 -21.72
C LEU A 8 6.36 32.25 -20.99
N GLU A 9 7.59 32.64 -21.34
CA GLU A 9 8.80 32.20 -20.64
C GLU A 9 8.81 32.70 -19.19
N ALA A 10 8.49 33.97 -18.96
CA ALA A 10 8.38 34.53 -17.62
C ALA A 10 7.31 33.82 -16.78
N ARG A 11 6.14 33.55 -17.37
CA ARG A 11 5.05 32.81 -16.72
C ARG A 11 5.43 31.38 -16.37
N LYS A 12 6.21 30.72 -17.24
CA LYS A 12 6.70 29.37 -16.98
C LYS A 12 7.66 29.36 -15.80
N THR A 13 8.60 30.30 -15.74
CA THR A 13 9.54 30.41 -14.61
C THR A 13 8.79 30.66 -13.31
N GLU A 14 7.84 31.59 -13.30
CA GLU A 14 6.98 31.87 -12.14
C GLU A 14 6.25 30.61 -11.63
N LEU A 15 5.66 29.82 -12.54
CA LEU A 15 4.93 28.59 -12.17
C LEU A 15 5.84 27.47 -11.67
N VAL A 16 7.06 27.36 -12.21
CA VAL A 16 8.05 26.38 -11.75
C VAL A 16 8.52 26.73 -10.35
N ASP A 17 8.77 28.01 -10.07
CA ASP A 17 9.17 28.48 -8.75
C ASP A 17 8.04 28.30 -7.73
N LEU A 18 6.78 28.54 -8.10
CA LEU A 18 5.63 28.27 -7.23
C LEU A 18 5.53 26.78 -6.88
N LEU A 19 5.63 25.90 -7.88
CA LEU A 19 5.53 24.46 -7.67
C LEU A 19 6.67 23.89 -6.83
N ALA A 20 7.88 24.44 -6.97
CA ALA A 20 9.05 23.99 -6.21
C ALA A 20 9.02 24.41 -4.73
N ASN A 21 8.27 25.47 -4.40
CA ASN A 21 8.20 26.05 -3.06
C ASN A 21 6.84 25.81 -2.36
N GLU A 22 5.92 25.09 -3.00
CA GLU A 22 4.64 24.75 -2.40
C GLU A 22 4.82 23.57 -1.43
N GLU A 23 4.43 23.78 -0.16
CA GLU A 23 4.39 22.69 0.82
C GLU A 23 3.29 21.70 0.43
N GLU A 24 3.63 20.43 0.35
CA GLU A 24 2.67 19.38 0.02
C GLU A 24 1.55 19.39 1.07
N PRO A 25 0.27 19.57 0.64
CA PRO A 25 -0.82 19.65 1.59
C PRO A 25 -0.88 18.36 2.40
N PRO A 26 -1.21 18.46 3.71
CA PRO A 26 -1.26 17.28 4.56
C PRO A 26 -2.21 16.25 3.95
N PRO A 27 -1.84 14.95 3.99
CA PRO A 27 -2.63 13.92 3.34
C PRO A 27 -4.06 13.92 3.87
N LEU A 28 -5.02 14.29 3.01
CA LEU A 28 -6.43 14.33 3.34
C LEU A 28 -6.98 12.90 3.34
N LEU A 29 -7.07 12.29 4.52
CA LEU A 29 -7.84 11.06 4.70
C LEU A 29 -9.32 11.37 4.48
N ARG A 30 -9.93 10.79 3.44
CA ARG A 30 -11.38 10.96 3.22
C ARG A 30 -12.13 10.29 4.39
N PRO A 31 -13.18 10.91 4.96
CA PRO A 31 -13.85 10.41 6.16
C PRO A 31 -14.33 8.95 6.08
N ASN A 32 -14.69 8.48 4.88
CA ASN A 32 -15.23 7.15 4.67
C ASN A 32 -14.18 6.07 4.31
N MET A 33 -12.88 6.40 4.28
CA MET A 33 -11.85 5.44 3.84
C MET A 33 -11.73 4.25 4.78
N ALA A 34 -11.86 4.46 6.09
CA ALA A 34 -11.78 3.38 7.07
C ALA A 34 -12.91 2.36 6.88
N GLU A 35 -14.13 2.84 6.68
CA GLU A 35 -15.31 1.99 6.45
C GLU A 35 -15.23 1.24 5.11
N ILE A 36 -14.85 1.93 4.03
CA ILE A 36 -14.64 1.30 2.73
C ILE A 36 -13.55 0.23 2.80
N TYR A 37 -12.46 0.50 3.51
CA TYR A 37 -11.39 -0.47 3.70
C TYR A 37 -11.87 -1.68 4.52
N HIS A 38 -12.62 -1.44 5.60
CA HIS A 38 -13.22 -2.50 6.42
C HIS A 38 -14.14 -3.40 5.58
N GLN A 39 -15.03 -2.82 4.79
CA GLN A 39 -15.92 -3.58 3.90
C GLN A 39 -15.13 -4.42 2.89
N ARG A 40 -14.08 -3.87 2.27
CA ARG A 40 -13.23 -4.61 1.34
C ARG A 40 -12.53 -5.79 1.99
N VAL A 41 -12.03 -5.62 3.22
CA VAL A 41 -11.40 -6.71 3.99
C VAL A 41 -12.43 -7.77 4.37
N ALA A 42 -13.65 -7.37 4.75
CA ALA A 42 -14.72 -8.31 5.06
C ALA A 42 -15.12 -9.17 3.84
N THR A 43 -15.32 -8.55 2.67
CA THR A 43 -15.60 -9.28 1.43
C THR A 43 -14.46 -10.23 1.05
N LEU A 44 -13.20 -9.79 1.19
CA LEU A 44 -12.05 -10.65 0.93
C LEU A 44 -12.02 -11.85 1.88
N TYR A 45 -12.32 -11.64 3.15
CA TYR A 45 -12.39 -12.71 4.15
C TYR A 45 -13.51 -13.71 3.84
N GLU A 46 -14.70 -13.25 3.47
CA GLU A 46 -15.82 -14.10 3.06
C GLU A 46 -15.47 -14.93 1.82
N GLY A 47 -14.86 -14.30 0.80
CA GLY A 47 -14.41 -14.99 -0.40
C GLY A 47 -13.40 -16.10 -0.12
N LEU A 48 -12.50 -15.93 0.86
CA LEU A 48 -11.55 -16.97 1.27
C LEU A 48 -12.21 -18.19 1.93
N GLN A 49 -13.41 -18.04 2.50
CA GLN A 49 -14.18 -19.12 3.12
C GLN A 49 -15.08 -19.87 2.11
N SER A 50 -15.40 -19.24 0.98
CA SER A 50 -16.25 -19.79 -0.08
C SER A 50 -15.48 -20.72 -1.01
N GLU A 51 -15.88 -21.99 -1.17
CA GLU A 51 -15.19 -22.94 -2.05
C GLU A 51 -15.10 -22.47 -3.52
N GLY A 52 -16.09 -21.69 -3.99
CA GLY A 52 -16.13 -21.18 -5.36
C GLY A 52 -15.27 -19.93 -5.59
N GLU A 53 -15.09 -19.09 -4.58
CA GLU A 53 -14.41 -17.78 -4.69
C GLU A 53 -13.03 -17.77 -4.04
N ARG A 54 -12.69 -18.82 -3.27
CA ARG A 54 -11.45 -18.93 -2.52
C ARG A 54 -10.20 -18.76 -3.37
N ALA A 55 -10.20 -19.30 -4.59
CA ALA A 55 -9.06 -19.17 -5.50
C ALA A 55 -8.85 -17.71 -5.92
N GLU A 56 -9.91 -16.99 -6.27
CA GLU A 56 -9.85 -15.59 -6.68
C GLU A 56 -9.44 -14.69 -5.50
N ALA A 57 -10.05 -14.89 -4.34
CA ALA A 57 -9.70 -14.17 -3.12
C ALA A 57 -8.23 -14.41 -2.71
N ALA A 58 -7.74 -15.65 -2.83
CA ALA A 58 -6.35 -15.98 -2.56
C ALA A 58 -5.38 -15.30 -3.54
N GLU A 59 -5.74 -15.17 -4.81
CA GLU A 59 -4.92 -14.46 -5.80
C GLU A 59 -4.85 -12.95 -5.51
N VAL A 60 -5.93 -12.34 -5.02
CA VAL A 60 -5.90 -10.95 -4.55
C VAL A 60 -4.94 -10.79 -3.37
N CYS A 61 -4.98 -11.70 -2.38
CA CYS A 61 -4.02 -11.70 -1.27
C CYS A 61 -2.58 -11.89 -1.75
N ARG A 62 -2.36 -12.79 -2.73
CA ARG A 62 -1.03 -13.10 -3.27
C ARG A 62 -0.38 -11.90 -3.97
N LYS A 63 -1.17 -10.99 -4.56
CA LYS A 63 -0.65 -9.72 -5.11
C LYS A 63 -0.02 -8.80 -4.07
N LEU A 64 -0.34 -8.98 -2.79
CA LEU A 64 0.25 -8.21 -1.68
C LEU A 64 1.50 -8.88 -1.09
N VAL A 65 1.90 -10.03 -1.62
CA VAL A 65 3.06 -10.80 -1.17
C VAL A 65 4.15 -10.72 -2.23
N ASP A 66 5.28 -10.12 -1.87
CA ASP A 66 6.44 -10.00 -2.76
C ASP A 66 7.31 -11.25 -2.71
N GLN A 67 7.44 -11.84 -1.52
CA GLN A 67 8.30 -13.01 -1.32
C GLN A 67 7.79 -13.88 -0.17
N VAL A 68 7.87 -15.19 -0.37
CA VAL A 68 7.68 -16.22 0.66
C VAL A 68 9.01 -16.94 0.84
N THR A 69 9.56 -16.91 2.04
CA THR A 69 10.82 -17.59 2.38
C THR A 69 10.56 -18.64 3.45
N LEU A 70 11.11 -19.83 3.27
CA LEU A 70 11.11 -20.87 4.30
C LEU A 70 12.43 -20.77 5.07
N VAL A 71 12.35 -20.63 6.38
CA VAL A 71 13.51 -20.54 7.27
C VAL A 71 13.45 -21.70 8.26
N PRO A 72 14.53 -22.48 8.44
CA PRO A 72 14.57 -23.51 9.48
C PRO A 72 14.33 -22.91 10.86
N ASP A 73 13.40 -23.49 11.61
CA ASP A 73 13.10 -23.18 13.01
C ASP A 73 13.08 -24.48 13.81
N GLY A 74 14.23 -24.85 14.36
CA GLY A 74 14.42 -26.13 15.03
C GLY A 74 14.24 -27.32 14.07
N GLU A 75 13.26 -28.18 14.38
CA GLU A 75 12.89 -29.33 13.54
C GLU A 75 11.82 -28.96 12.49
N GLU A 76 11.33 -27.72 12.49
CA GLU A 76 10.26 -27.25 11.60
C GLU A 76 10.75 -26.19 10.60
N LEU A 77 9.91 -25.85 9.63
CA LEU A 77 10.14 -24.76 8.68
C LEU A 77 9.15 -23.64 8.95
N ALA A 78 9.66 -22.47 9.34
CA ALA A 78 8.87 -21.26 9.48
C ALA A 78 8.66 -20.58 8.13
N ILE A 79 7.47 -20.00 7.93
CA ILE A 79 7.13 -19.23 6.74
C ILE A 79 7.31 -17.74 7.03
N VAL A 80 8.24 -17.10 6.33
CA VAL A 80 8.48 -15.65 6.40
C VAL A 80 7.87 -14.98 5.16
N LEU A 81 6.91 -14.10 5.41
CA LEU A 81 6.26 -13.29 4.37
C LEU A 81 6.92 -11.91 4.26
N ARG A 82 7.20 -11.46 3.04
CA ARG A 82 7.63 -10.08 2.74
C ARG A 82 6.68 -9.42 1.74
N GLY A 83 6.58 -8.10 1.84
CA GLY A 83 5.71 -7.25 1.02
C GLY A 83 4.67 -6.50 1.83
N ASP A 84 3.70 -5.93 1.14
CA ASP A 84 2.65 -5.06 1.69
C ASP A 84 1.79 -5.80 2.73
N LEU A 85 1.43 -7.06 2.47
CA LEU A 85 0.66 -7.86 3.41
C LEU A 85 1.40 -8.02 4.74
N ALA A 86 2.71 -8.24 4.70
CA ALA A 86 3.52 -8.34 5.91
C ALA A 86 3.59 -7.01 6.66
N ALA A 87 3.62 -5.87 5.96
CA ALA A 87 3.59 -4.55 6.57
C ALA A 87 2.26 -4.25 7.26
N ILE A 88 1.14 -4.57 6.59
CA ILE A 88 -0.22 -4.43 7.14
C ILE A 88 -0.38 -5.29 8.39
N LEU A 89 0.04 -6.56 8.35
CA LEU A 89 -0.06 -7.48 9.49
C LEU A 89 0.79 -7.00 10.67
N ARG A 90 2.01 -6.50 10.43
CA ARG A 90 2.85 -5.91 11.49
C ARG A 90 2.20 -4.70 12.14
N PHE A 91 1.63 -3.81 11.33
CA PHE A 91 0.93 -2.62 11.81
C PHE A 91 -0.29 -3.01 12.65
N ALA A 92 -1.13 -3.92 12.16
CA ALA A 92 -2.33 -4.39 12.87
C ALA A 92 -1.99 -5.12 14.18
N ALA A 93 -0.91 -5.91 14.19
CA ALA A 93 -0.49 -6.65 15.38
C ALA A 93 0.17 -5.78 16.46
N SER A 94 0.43 -4.49 16.20
CA SER A 94 1.21 -3.60 17.08
C SER A 94 2.57 -4.18 17.51
N LYS A 95 3.08 -5.19 16.77
CA LYS A 95 4.31 -5.91 17.11
C LYS A 95 5.52 -5.17 16.52
N LYS A 96 6.43 -4.75 17.40
CA LYS A 96 7.68 -4.07 17.04
C LYS A 96 8.79 -4.96 16.44
N ASN A 97 8.59 -6.28 16.30
CA ASN A 97 9.62 -7.18 15.77
C ASN A 97 9.13 -8.01 14.57
N PRO A 98 9.86 -8.01 13.42
CA PRO A 98 9.34 -8.47 12.13
C PRO A 98 9.59 -9.94 11.77
N ASP A 99 10.37 -10.72 12.52
CA ASP A 99 10.97 -11.93 11.93
C ASP A 99 10.21 -13.24 12.14
N PHE A 100 9.23 -13.32 13.04
CA PHE A 100 8.55 -14.58 13.33
C PHE A 100 7.04 -14.39 13.51
N LEU A 101 6.29 -14.86 12.52
CA LEU A 101 4.92 -15.33 12.72
C LEU A 101 5.03 -16.83 13.06
N SER A 102 5.27 -17.10 14.34
CA SER A 102 5.10 -18.41 14.98
C SER A 102 3.62 -18.72 15.16
#